data_AF-A0A0D2S8N3-F1
#
_entry.id   AF-A0A0D2S8N3-F1
#
_cell.length_a   1.000
_cell.length_b   1.000
_cell.length_c   1.000
_cell.angle_alpha   90.00
_cell.angle_beta   90.00
_cell.angle_gamma   90.00
#
_symmetry.space_group_name_H-M   'P 1'
#
loop_
_entity.id
_entity.type
_entity.pdbx_description
1 polymer ?
#
loop_
_entity_poly.entity_id
_entity_poly.type
_entity_poly.pdbx_seq_one_letter_code
_entity_poly.pdbx_strand_id
1 'polypeptide(L)'
;MTYMPQDFRGTLIRQQKERSERNKQAEVDALISSGGSIRDRYSLLWKQQMDRRRQLVQLGSATGVYKTLVKYLVGVPQVLLDFIRQINDDDGPMEEQRQRYGPPLYSLTRMVLFIHLFLSLAWQRFEAFKLNRLQISVLEEAVDVYTTELQRFINFISEVFANSPFFISAEDASMLEMGKNDEYKEITVPAGKSYEVSLTVESINSYIAWDFSLVQGKMNMDIGFSVEYTNNGGEKTLILPYRRYESDQGNFSTCMAGNYKLIWDNSYSAFFKKVSSGI
;
A
#
# COMPACT_ATOMS: atom_id res chain seq x y z
N MET A 1 11.78 -7.48 -30.66
CA MET A 1 11.96 -8.58 -29.68
C MET A 1 10.61 -8.83 -29.03
N THR A 2 10.14 -10.06 -29.10
CA THR A 2 8.77 -10.50 -28.85
C THR A 2 8.39 -10.36 -27.38
N TYR A 3 7.32 -9.60 -27.12
CA TYR A 3 6.69 -9.44 -25.81
C TYR A 3 6.25 -10.82 -25.29
N MET A 4 6.72 -11.23 -24.11
CA MET A 4 6.03 -12.30 -23.36
C MET A 4 4.62 -11.80 -23.00
N PRO A 5 3.56 -12.60 -23.16
CA PRO A 5 2.22 -12.25 -22.71
C PRO A 5 2.22 -11.92 -21.21
N GLN A 6 1.53 -10.83 -20.81
CA GLN A 6 1.47 -10.37 -19.41
C GLN A 6 0.99 -11.49 -18.45
N ASP A 7 0.09 -12.37 -18.88
CA ASP A 7 -0.41 -13.51 -18.11
C ASP A 7 0.65 -14.57 -17.75
N PHE A 8 1.64 -14.79 -18.63
CA PHE A 8 2.69 -15.79 -18.37
C PHE A 8 3.64 -15.34 -17.25
N ARG A 9 3.91 -14.03 -17.19
CA ARG A 9 4.80 -13.43 -16.18
C ARG A 9 4.17 -13.45 -14.79
N GLY A 10 2.89 -13.10 -14.69
CA GLY A 10 2.13 -13.21 -13.44
C GLY A 10 2.05 -14.66 -12.93
N THR A 11 1.88 -15.61 -13.86
CA THR A 11 1.84 -17.04 -13.54
C THR A 11 3.18 -17.54 -13.00
N LEU A 12 4.31 -17.15 -13.60
CA LEU A 12 5.64 -17.53 -13.12
C LEU A 12 5.95 -16.97 -11.72
N ILE A 13 5.64 -15.70 -11.48
CA ILE A 13 5.84 -15.07 -10.16
C ILE A 13 4.98 -15.77 -9.10
N ARG A 14 3.72 -16.08 -9.45
CA ARG A 14 2.81 -16.81 -8.57
C ARG A 14 3.32 -18.22 -8.27
N GLN A 15 3.78 -18.97 -9.28
CA GLN A 15 4.35 -20.30 -9.08
C GLN A 15 5.61 -20.26 -8.21
N GLN A 16 6.48 -19.26 -8.40
CA GLN A 16 7.66 -19.07 -7.56
C GLN A 16 7.27 -18.78 -6.10
N LYS A 17 6.28 -17.92 -5.88
CA LYS A 17 5.74 -17.62 -4.54
C LYS A 17 5.14 -18.88 -3.89
N GLU A 18 4.28 -19.60 -4.60
CA GLU A 18 3.66 -20.84 -4.10
C GLU A 18 4.70 -21.91 -3.75
N ARG A 19 5.76 -22.05 -4.55
CA ARG A 19 6.86 -22.98 -4.25
C ARG A 19 7.65 -22.56 -3.02
N SER A 20 7.95 -21.27 -2.88
CA SER A 20 8.63 -20.74 -1.70
C SER A 20 7.81 -20.95 -0.43
N GLU A 21 6.49 -20.72 -0.48
CA GLU A 21 5.61 -20.89 0.68
C GLU A 21 5.43 -22.37 1.04
N ARG A 22 5.34 -23.26 0.04
CA ARG A 22 5.36 -24.72 0.28
C ARG A 22 6.64 -25.18 0.97
N ASN A 23 7.80 -24.70 0.54
CA ASN A 23 9.07 -25.05 1.19
C ASN A 23 9.14 -24.58 2.64
N LYS A 24 8.71 -23.34 2.91
CA LYS A 24 8.68 -22.78 4.27
C LYS A 24 7.72 -23.56 5.18
N GLN A 25 6.57 -23.96 4.65
CA GLN A 25 5.62 -24.79 5.39
C GLN A 25 6.21 -26.17 5.69
N ALA A 26 6.90 -26.80 4.72
CA ALA A 26 7.56 -28.07 4.93
C ALA A 26 8.66 -28.00 6.02
N GLU A 27 9.40 -26.90 6.13
CA GLU A 27 10.35 -26.69 7.25
C GLU A 27 9.64 -26.64 8.61
N VAL A 28 8.49 -25.98 8.68
CA VAL A 28 7.67 -25.92 9.90
C VAL A 28 7.14 -27.30 10.26
N ASP A 29 6.63 -28.05 9.29
CA ASP A 29 6.09 -29.40 9.50
C ASP A 29 7.20 -30.39 9.89
N ALA A 30 8.39 -30.27 9.31
CA ALA A 30 9.57 -31.03 9.69
C ALA A 30 9.99 -30.75 11.14
N LEU A 31 9.97 -29.48 11.53
CA LEU A 31 10.29 -29.09 12.92
C LEU A 31 9.26 -29.66 13.91
N ILE A 32 7.97 -29.56 13.59
CA ILE A 32 6.90 -30.11 14.43
C ILE A 32 7.03 -31.64 14.54
N SER A 33 7.24 -32.33 13.42
CA SER A 33 7.37 -33.79 13.40
C SER A 33 8.63 -34.30 14.11
N SER A 34 9.70 -33.51 14.14
CA SER A 34 10.91 -33.80 14.93
C SER A 34 10.76 -33.55 16.44
N GLY A 35 9.60 -33.06 16.91
CA GLY A 35 9.35 -32.74 18.31
C GLY A 35 9.88 -31.37 18.75
N GLY A 36 10.07 -30.43 17.82
CA GLY A 36 10.51 -29.08 18.12
C GLY A 36 9.57 -28.35 19.09
N SER A 37 10.15 -27.51 19.96
CA SER A 37 9.37 -26.75 20.93
C SER A 37 8.57 -25.62 20.28
N ILE A 38 7.60 -25.07 21.01
CA ILE A 38 6.87 -23.86 20.59
C ILE A 38 7.84 -22.70 20.32
N ARG A 39 8.93 -22.61 21.11
CA ARG A 39 9.96 -21.59 20.94
C ARG A 39 10.75 -21.77 19.65
N ASP A 40 11.07 -23.01 19.28
CA ASP A 40 11.77 -23.31 18.03
C ASP A 40 10.89 -22.95 16.83
N ARG A 41 9.60 -23.32 16.90
CA ARG A 41 8.61 -22.96 15.88
C ARG A 41 8.49 -21.44 15.73
N TYR A 42 8.41 -20.72 16.84
CA TYR A 42 8.37 -19.25 16.81
C TYR A 42 9.64 -18.67 16.18
N SER A 43 10.81 -19.17 16.57
CA SER A 43 12.10 -18.71 16.05
C SER A 43 12.23 -18.94 14.54
N LEU A 44 11.76 -20.09 14.05
CA LEU A 44 11.73 -20.42 12.62
C LEU A 44 10.79 -19.48 11.84
N LEU A 45 9.55 -19.30 12.31
CA LEU A 45 8.58 -18.42 11.67
C LEU A 45 9.07 -16.97 11.65
N TRP A 46 9.68 -16.51 12.75
CA TRP A 46 10.29 -15.20 12.84
C TRP A 46 11.41 -15.03 11.82
N LYS A 47 12.33 -16.01 11.72
CA LYS A 47 13.40 -16.01 10.73
C LYS A 47 12.84 -15.94 9.30
N GLN A 48 11.87 -16.79 8.96
CA GLN A 48 11.23 -16.79 7.64
C GLN A 48 10.58 -15.44 7.32
N GLN A 49 9.99 -14.76 8.31
CA GLN A 49 9.41 -13.44 8.13
C GLN A 49 10.47 -12.36 7.93
N MET A 50 11.56 -12.38 8.71
CA MET A 50 12.67 -11.44 8.53
C MET A 50 13.35 -11.62 7.17
N ASP A 51 13.51 -12.87 6.70
CA ASP A 51 14.06 -13.15 5.37
C ASP A 51 13.16 -12.59 4.26
N ARG A 52 11.82 -12.64 4.42
CA ARG A 52 10.89 -11.96 3.49
C ARG A 52 11.09 -10.44 3.51
N ARG A 53 11.21 -9.82 4.69
CA ARG A 53 11.44 -8.37 4.82
C ARG A 53 12.75 -7.96 4.13
N ARG A 54 13.83 -8.71 4.33
CA ARG A 54 15.11 -8.47 3.65
C ARG A 54 15.01 -8.56 2.13
N GLN A 55 14.29 -9.54 1.59
CA GLN A 55 14.04 -9.64 0.14
C GLN A 55 13.27 -8.42 -0.38
N LEU A 56 12.29 -7.91 0.38
CA LEU A 56 11.54 -6.70 0.02
C LEU A 56 12.41 -5.45 0.06
N VAL A 57 13.29 -5.32 1.05
CA VAL A 57 14.28 -4.23 1.10
C VAL A 57 15.26 -4.34 -0.06
N GLN A 58 15.72 -5.54 -0.43
CA GLN A 58 16.56 -5.77 -1.60
C GLN A 58 15.86 -5.40 -2.92
N LEU A 59 14.56 -5.68 -3.03
CA LEU A 59 13.74 -5.24 -4.17
C LEU A 59 13.65 -3.71 -4.26
N GLY A 60 13.45 -3.02 -3.13
CA GLY A 60 13.39 -1.56 -3.08
C GLY A 60 14.75 -0.87 -3.22
N SER A 61 15.83 -1.53 -2.82
CA SER A 61 17.22 -1.04 -2.92
C SER A 61 17.92 -1.47 -4.21
N ALA A 62 17.32 -2.37 -5.00
CA ALA A 62 17.89 -2.79 -6.28
C ALA A 62 18.20 -1.56 -7.14
N THR A 63 19.48 -1.32 -7.41
CA THR A 63 19.98 -0.34 -8.37
C THR A 63 20.38 -1.04 -9.66
N GLY A 64 20.11 -0.43 -10.82
CA GLY A 64 20.50 -0.97 -12.12
C GLY A 64 19.44 -1.84 -12.81
N VAL A 65 19.88 -2.81 -13.62
CA VAL A 65 19.07 -3.54 -14.62
C VAL A 65 17.82 -4.22 -14.03
N TYR A 66 17.87 -4.72 -12.79
CA TYR A 66 16.71 -5.35 -12.14
C TYR A 66 15.63 -4.34 -11.73
N LYS A 67 16.02 -3.12 -11.31
CA LYS A 67 15.10 -1.99 -11.07
C LYS A 67 14.45 -1.55 -12.36
N THR A 68 15.23 -1.46 -13.43
CA THR A 68 14.75 -1.14 -14.78
C THR A 68 13.80 -2.22 -15.27
N LEU A 69 14.09 -3.50 -15.02
CA LEU A 69 13.21 -4.62 -15.35
C LEU A 69 11.90 -4.58 -14.55
N VAL A 70 11.91 -4.34 -13.23
CA VAL A 70 10.67 -4.24 -12.44
C VAL A 70 9.84 -3.01 -12.84
N LYS A 71 10.49 -1.87 -13.08
CA LYS A 71 9.85 -0.63 -13.53
C LYS A 71 9.25 -0.76 -14.94
N TYR A 72 9.96 -1.39 -15.88
CA TYR A 72 9.51 -1.56 -17.28
C TYR A 72 8.62 -2.78 -17.52
N LEU A 73 8.81 -3.90 -16.79
CA LEU A 73 8.02 -5.13 -17.00
C LEU A 73 6.71 -5.16 -16.21
N VAL A 74 6.67 -4.48 -15.06
CA VAL A 74 5.53 -4.56 -14.11
C VAL A 74 4.87 -3.19 -13.90
N GLY A 75 5.49 -2.10 -14.36
CA GLY A 75 4.91 -0.75 -14.26
C GLY A 75 4.84 -0.21 -12.83
N VAL A 76 5.62 -0.76 -11.89
CA VAL A 76 5.53 -0.39 -10.47
C VAL A 76 6.15 1.02 -10.25
N PRO A 77 5.39 1.99 -9.74
CA PRO A 77 5.89 3.32 -9.41
C PRO A 77 7.06 3.28 -8.43
N GLN A 78 8.04 4.16 -8.66
CA GLN A 78 9.23 4.27 -7.81
C GLN A 78 8.89 4.56 -6.34
N VAL A 79 7.86 5.38 -6.11
CA VAL A 79 7.37 5.73 -4.77
C VAL A 79 6.94 4.49 -3.98
N LEU A 80 6.33 3.49 -4.63
CA LEU A 80 5.93 2.26 -3.96
C LEU A 80 7.13 1.38 -3.61
N LEU A 81 8.16 1.34 -4.46
CA LEU A 81 9.41 0.63 -4.16
C LEU A 81 10.16 1.28 -2.99
N ASP A 82 10.21 2.61 -2.97
CA ASP A 82 10.83 3.37 -1.89
C ASP A 82 10.05 3.22 -0.57
N PHE A 83 8.71 3.19 -0.63
CA PHE A 83 7.84 2.89 0.50
C PHE A 83 8.07 1.47 1.05
N ILE A 84 8.10 0.44 0.18
CA ILE A 84 8.37 -0.95 0.58
C ILE A 84 9.74 -1.07 1.23
N ARG A 85 10.74 -0.35 0.72
CA ARG A 85 12.07 -0.29 1.33
C ARG A 85 11.99 0.32 2.73
N GLN A 86 11.40 1.50 2.85
CA GLN A 86 11.35 2.25 4.10
C GLN A 86 10.56 1.52 5.20
N ILE A 87 9.41 0.92 4.86
CA ILE A 87 8.57 0.22 5.85
C ILE A 87 9.21 -1.09 6.35
N ASN A 88 10.04 -1.73 5.53
CA ASN A 88 10.70 -2.99 5.86
C ASN A 88 12.13 -2.82 6.37
N ASP A 89 12.62 -1.58 6.44
CA ASP A 89 13.92 -1.26 7.02
C ASP A 89 13.99 -1.75 8.48
N ASP A 90 15.18 -2.20 8.89
CA ASP A 90 15.45 -2.65 10.25
C ASP A 90 15.38 -1.47 11.24
N ASP A 91 15.63 -0.24 10.76
CA ASP A 91 15.40 1.02 11.49
C ASP A 91 14.15 1.77 11.00
N GLY A 92 13.26 1.06 10.29
CA GLY A 92 12.06 1.62 9.70
C GLY A 92 10.94 1.90 10.71
N PRO A 93 9.87 2.62 10.29
CA PRO A 93 8.77 3.03 11.17
C PRO A 93 8.08 1.84 11.84
N MET A 94 8.06 0.67 11.22
CA MET A 94 7.52 -0.56 11.82
C MET A 94 8.35 -1.06 13.02
N GLU A 95 9.68 -1.03 12.91
CA GLU A 95 10.55 -1.47 14.01
C GLU A 95 10.60 -0.40 15.12
N GLU A 96 10.57 0.87 14.75
CA GLU A 96 10.44 1.98 15.71
C GLU A 96 9.17 1.84 16.55
N GLN A 97 8.01 1.59 15.92
CA GLN A 97 6.75 1.36 16.64
C GLN A 97 6.84 0.11 17.54
N ARG A 98 7.47 -0.97 17.08
CA ARG A 98 7.66 -2.18 17.89
C ARG A 98 8.55 -1.92 19.11
N GLN A 99 9.65 -1.19 18.96
CA GLN A 99 10.53 -0.83 20.07
C GLN A 99 9.85 0.14 21.04
N ARG A 100 9.05 1.07 20.53
CA ARG A 100 8.36 2.09 21.33
C ARG A 100 7.19 1.51 22.12
N TYR A 101 6.39 0.63 21.51
CA TYR A 101 5.12 0.16 22.06
C TYR A 101 5.13 -1.30 22.51
N GLY A 102 6.08 -2.10 22.05
CA GLY A 102 6.22 -3.52 22.43
C GLY A 102 6.61 -3.76 23.89
N PRO A 103 7.60 -3.06 24.48
CA PRO A 103 8.08 -3.36 25.83
C PRO A 103 7.01 -3.29 26.94
N PRO A 104 6.08 -2.32 26.95
CA PRO A 104 4.95 -2.32 27.87
C PRO A 104 4.08 -3.57 27.73
N LEU A 105 3.70 -3.95 26.50
CA LEU A 105 2.90 -5.15 26.23
C LEU A 105 3.62 -6.43 26.66
N TYR A 106 4.92 -6.54 26.42
CA TYR A 106 5.72 -7.71 26.83
C TYR A 106 5.76 -7.86 28.35
N SER A 107 5.87 -6.73 29.06
CA SER A 107 5.86 -6.69 30.52
C SER A 107 4.51 -7.13 31.09
N LEU A 108 3.41 -6.63 30.52
CA LEU A 108 2.05 -7.03 30.89
C LEU A 108 1.78 -8.51 30.61
N THR A 109 2.20 -8.98 29.44
CA THR A 109 2.06 -10.41 29.06
C THR A 109 2.84 -11.30 30.02
N ARG A 110 4.05 -10.89 30.41
CA ARG A 110 4.84 -11.65 31.40
C ARG A 110 4.17 -11.64 32.78
N MET A 111 3.60 -10.51 33.19
CA MET A 111 2.91 -10.37 34.47
C MET A 111 1.70 -11.32 34.57
N VAL A 112 0.83 -11.35 33.56
CA VAL A 112 -0.33 -12.26 33.57
C VAL A 112 0.07 -13.72 33.53
N LEU A 113 1.14 -14.07 32.82
CA LEU A 113 1.69 -15.44 32.84
C LEU A 113 2.18 -15.82 34.24
N PHE A 114 2.83 -14.92 34.97
CA PHE A 114 3.24 -15.19 36.35
C PHE A 114 2.05 -15.32 37.30
N ILE A 115 1.01 -14.48 37.14
CA ILE A 115 -0.24 -14.61 37.91
C ILE A 115 -0.88 -15.98 37.66
N HIS A 116 -1.04 -16.38 36.39
CA HIS A 116 -1.60 -17.68 36.04
C HIS A 116 -0.77 -18.86 36.54
N LEU A 117 0.56 -18.78 36.42
CA LEU A 117 1.45 -19.81 36.92
C LEU A 117 1.33 -19.94 38.44
N PHE A 118 1.33 -18.81 39.15
CA PHE A 118 1.16 -18.78 40.60
C PHE A 118 -0.16 -19.43 41.02
N LEU A 119 -1.27 -19.04 40.39
CA LEU A 119 -2.59 -19.61 40.65
C LEU A 119 -2.63 -21.12 40.37
N SER A 120 -2.03 -21.56 39.27
CA SER A 120 -1.99 -22.98 38.90
C SER A 120 -1.21 -23.81 39.93
N LEU A 121 -0.06 -23.31 40.38
CA LEU A 121 0.76 -23.98 41.39
C LEU A 121 0.09 -23.97 42.77
N ALA A 122 -0.54 -22.86 43.15
CA ALA A 122 -1.30 -22.75 44.39
C ALA A 122 -2.50 -23.70 44.40
N TRP A 123 -3.21 -23.82 43.26
CA TRP A 123 -4.33 -24.75 43.10
C TRP A 123 -3.88 -26.22 43.20
N GLN A 124 -2.82 -26.60 42.48
CA GLN A 124 -2.30 -27.99 42.53
C GLN A 124 -1.80 -28.40 43.92
N ARG A 125 -1.39 -27.45 44.75
CA ARG A 125 -0.91 -27.69 46.12
C ARG A 125 -1.90 -27.30 47.20
N PHE A 126 -3.17 -27.08 46.86
CA PHE A 126 -4.16 -26.54 47.78
C PHE A 126 -4.31 -27.34 49.10
N GLU A 127 -4.16 -28.67 49.04
CA GLU A 127 -4.20 -29.52 50.24
C GLU A 127 -2.90 -29.46 51.08
N ALA A 128 -1.76 -29.16 50.47
CA ALA A 128 -0.44 -29.12 51.12
C ALA A 128 0.00 -27.71 51.55
N PHE A 129 -0.58 -26.68 50.95
CA PHE A 129 -0.20 -25.28 51.15
C PHE A 129 -1.40 -24.36 51.03
N LYS A 130 -1.74 -23.68 52.13
CA LYS A 130 -2.74 -22.60 52.12
C LYS A 130 -2.03 -21.26 51.95
N LEU A 131 -2.53 -20.46 51.01
CA LEU A 131 -2.07 -19.08 50.83
C LEU A 131 -2.35 -18.29 52.11
N ASN A 132 -1.35 -17.54 52.58
CA ASN A 132 -1.54 -16.63 53.69
C ASN A 132 -2.15 -15.30 53.22
N ARG A 133 -2.64 -14.50 54.17
CA ARG A 133 -3.33 -13.23 53.87
C ARG A 133 -2.45 -12.26 53.05
N LEU A 134 -1.15 -12.20 53.34
CA LEU A 134 -0.22 -11.33 52.63
C LEU A 134 -0.02 -11.77 51.17
N GLN A 135 0.08 -13.07 50.92
CA GLN A 135 0.16 -13.62 49.56
C GLN A 135 -1.10 -13.37 48.74
N ILE A 136 -2.27 -13.48 49.38
CA ILE A 136 -3.55 -13.14 48.75
C ILE A 136 -3.60 -11.66 48.40
N SER A 137 -3.23 -10.76 49.33
CA SER A 137 -3.21 -9.33 49.06
C SER A 137 -2.22 -8.93 47.95
N VAL A 138 -1.04 -9.56 47.89
CA VAL A 138 -0.09 -9.34 46.78
C VAL A 138 -0.67 -9.79 45.45
N LEU A 139 -1.38 -10.92 45.43
CA LEU A 139 -2.03 -11.42 44.22
C LEU A 139 -3.17 -10.49 43.76
N GLU A 140 -4.01 -10.03 44.69
CA GLU A 140 -5.07 -9.05 44.42
C GLU A 140 -4.49 -7.77 43.82
N GLU A 141 -3.45 -7.21 44.44
CA GLU A 141 -2.76 -6.01 43.94
C GLU A 141 -2.15 -6.25 42.55
N ALA A 142 -1.53 -7.41 42.33
CA ALA A 142 -0.96 -7.75 41.03
C ALA A 142 -2.04 -7.84 39.93
N VAL A 143 -3.21 -8.40 40.24
CA VAL A 143 -4.33 -8.46 39.30
C VAL A 143 -4.87 -7.06 39.00
N ASP A 144 -4.99 -6.21 40.01
CA ASP A 144 -5.49 -4.84 39.84
C ASP A 144 -4.54 -3.98 38.99
N VAL A 145 -3.24 -4.03 39.29
CA VAL A 145 -2.20 -3.37 38.50
C VAL A 145 -2.20 -3.87 37.05
N TYR A 146 -2.25 -5.19 36.84
CA TYR A 146 -2.31 -5.76 35.49
C TYR A 146 -3.53 -5.26 34.71
N THR A 147 -4.71 -5.28 35.33
CA THR A 147 -5.96 -4.89 34.68
C THR A 147 -5.96 -3.42 34.32
N THR A 148 -5.53 -2.56 35.25
CA THR A 148 -5.44 -1.11 35.05
C THR A 148 -4.44 -0.74 33.96
N GLU A 149 -3.24 -1.32 33.98
CA GLU A 149 -2.21 -1.03 32.98
C GLU A 149 -2.53 -1.64 31.61
N LEU A 150 -3.19 -2.80 31.55
CA LEU A 150 -3.68 -3.35 30.29
C LEU A 150 -4.75 -2.45 29.67
N GLN A 151 -5.71 -1.98 30.47
CA GLN A 151 -6.73 -1.05 29.97
C GLN A 151 -6.10 0.24 29.46
N ARG A 152 -5.15 0.79 30.20
CA ARG A 152 -4.39 1.98 29.80
C ARG A 152 -3.64 1.75 28.49
N PHE A 153 -2.98 0.60 28.34
CA PHE A 153 -2.27 0.22 27.12
C PHE A 153 -3.22 0.09 25.92
N ILE A 154 -4.37 -0.57 26.10
CA ILE A 154 -5.39 -0.73 25.04
C ILE A 154 -5.95 0.62 24.60
N ASN A 155 -6.26 1.51 25.54
CA ASN A 155 -6.77 2.85 25.21
C ASN A 155 -5.72 3.63 24.42
N PHE A 156 -4.47 3.65 24.90
CA PHE A 156 -3.37 4.32 24.24
C PHE A 156 -3.13 3.79 22.81
N ILE A 157 -3.07 2.47 22.64
CA ILE A 157 -2.87 1.87 21.31
C ILE A 157 -4.06 2.14 20.39
N SER A 158 -5.30 2.08 20.89
CA SER A 158 -6.48 2.44 20.11
C SER A 158 -6.39 3.86 19.56
N GLU A 159 -5.97 4.83 20.39
CA GLU A 159 -5.75 6.21 19.94
C GLU A 159 -4.63 6.31 18.90
N VAL A 160 -3.50 5.61 19.09
CA VAL A 160 -2.40 5.59 18.11
C VAL A 160 -2.86 5.03 16.77
N PHE A 161 -3.64 3.94 16.75
CA PHE A 161 -4.16 3.34 15.51
C PHE A 161 -5.20 4.23 14.84
N ALA A 162 -6.11 4.85 15.59
CA ALA A 162 -7.12 5.76 15.05
C ALA A 162 -6.53 6.99 14.35
N ASN A 163 -5.35 7.43 14.80
CA ASN A 163 -4.63 8.57 14.23
C ASN A 163 -3.47 8.16 13.31
N SER A 164 -3.35 6.88 12.99
CA SER A 164 -2.25 6.35 12.19
C SER A 164 -2.46 6.68 10.71
N PRO A 165 -1.48 7.31 10.03
CA PRO A 165 -1.57 7.59 8.59
C PRO A 165 -1.50 6.32 7.73
N PHE A 166 -1.26 5.15 8.33
CA PHE A 166 -1.08 3.87 7.63
C PHE A 166 -2.37 3.07 7.48
N PHE A 167 -3.41 3.37 8.27
CA PHE A 167 -4.67 2.66 8.23
C PHE A 167 -5.76 3.60 7.73
N ILE A 168 -6.21 3.37 6.50
CA ILE A 168 -7.43 3.97 5.97
C ILE A 168 -8.62 3.12 6.41
N SER A 169 -9.76 3.76 6.74
CA SER A 169 -10.97 3.02 7.10
C SER A 169 -11.45 2.19 5.90
N ALA A 170 -12.28 1.18 6.16
CA ALA A 170 -12.90 0.42 5.07
C ALA A 170 -13.78 1.34 4.21
N GLU A 171 -14.43 2.35 4.79
CA GLU A 171 -15.16 3.37 4.04
C GLU A 171 -14.24 4.23 3.18
N ASP A 172 -13.09 4.70 3.70
CA ASP A 172 -12.12 5.51 2.93
C ASP A 172 -11.47 4.68 1.80
N ALA A 173 -11.17 3.41 2.07
CA ALA A 173 -10.72 2.47 1.07
C ALA A 173 -11.81 2.18 0.02
N SER A 174 -13.07 2.11 0.44
CA SER A 174 -14.23 1.92 -0.45
C SER A 174 -14.52 3.15 -1.29
N MET A 175 -14.30 4.36 -0.76
CA MET A 175 -14.37 5.62 -1.50
C MET A 175 -13.27 5.66 -2.58
N LEU A 176 -12.08 5.09 -2.29
CA LEU A 176 -11.01 4.89 -3.28
C LEU A 176 -11.35 3.77 -4.30
N GLU A 177 -12.01 2.68 -3.87
CA GLU A 177 -12.51 1.61 -4.76
C GLU A 177 -13.70 2.07 -5.61
N MET A 178 -14.53 3.01 -5.15
CA MET A 178 -15.56 3.68 -5.96
C MET A 178 -14.93 4.52 -7.09
N GLY A 179 -13.65 4.88 -6.97
CA GLY A 179 -12.84 5.43 -8.05
C GLY A 179 -12.24 4.39 -9.01
N LYS A 180 -12.34 3.07 -8.73
CA LYS A 180 -11.86 2.00 -9.62
C LYS A 180 -12.87 1.59 -10.71
N ASN A 181 -14.01 2.25 -10.77
CA ASN A 181 -15.00 2.06 -11.84
C ASN A 181 -14.88 3.07 -12.99
N ASP A 182 -13.81 3.87 -13.07
CA ASP A 182 -13.39 4.41 -14.36
C ASP A 182 -12.52 3.35 -15.07
N GLU A 183 -13.23 2.35 -15.60
CA GLU A 183 -12.83 1.65 -16.81
C GLU A 183 -12.24 2.70 -17.76
N TYR A 184 -10.98 2.54 -18.18
CA TYR A 184 -10.31 3.43 -19.13
C TYR A 184 -11.32 3.80 -20.23
N LYS A 185 -11.77 5.06 -20.25
CA LYS A 185 -12.78 5.47 -21.24
C LYS A 185 -12.09 5.57 -22.59
N GLU A 186 -12.39 4.64 -23.48
CA GLU A 186 -12.00 4.76 -24.87
C GLU A 186 -12.86 5.82 -25.54
N ILE A 187 -12.24 6.93 -25.90
CA ILE A 187 -12.87 7.95 -26.73
C ILE A 187 -12.43 7.81 -28.18
N THR A 188 -13.33 8.07 -29.11
CA THR A 188 -12.99 8.18 -30.54
C THR A 188 -13.11 9.63 -30.98
N VAL A 189 -12.01 10.26 -31.38
CA VAL A 189 -11.96 11.60 -31.96
C VAL A 189 -11.95 11.49 -33.49
N PRO A 190 -13.05 11.87 -34.19
CA PRO A 190 -13.11 11.79 -35.65
C PRO A 190 -12.06 12.69 -36.34
N ALA A 191 -11.76 12.39 -37.61
CA ALA A 191 -10.94 13.26 -38.46
C ALA A 191 -11.59 14.65 -38.57
N GLY A 192 -10.79 15.71 -38.48
CA GLY A 192 -11.27 17.09 -38.57
C GLY A 192 -12.01 17.61 -37.33
N LYS A 193 -12.03 16.87 -36.20
CA LYS A 193 -12.75 17.26 -34.98
C LYS A 193 -11.86 17.30 -33.74
N SER A 194 -12.33 18.00 -32.71
CA SER A 194 -11.76 17.97 -31.35
C SER A 194 -12.74 17.30 -30.37
N TYR A 195 -12.18 16.81 -29.27
CA TYR A 195 -12.90 16.35 -28.10
C TYR A 195 -12.44 17.14 -26.88
N GLU A 196 -13.37 17.55 -26.03
CA GLU A 196 -13.11 18.47 -24.93
C GLU A 196 -13.73 17.93 -23.63
N VAL A 197 -12.95 17.98 -22.55
CA VAL A 197 -13.40 17.70 -21.19
C VAL A 197 -13.30 18.98 -20.38
N SER A 198 -14.40 19.42 -19.79
CA SER A 198 -14.46 20.63 -18.95
C SER A 198 -14.60 20.26 -17.48
N LEU A 199 -13.73 20.81 -16.64
CA LEU A 199 -13.66 20.59 -15.20
C LEU A 199 -13.89 21.92 -14.48
N THR A 200 -14.92 21.98 -13.65
CA THR A 200 -15.18 23.14 -12.79
C THR A 200 -14.43 22.94 -11.48
N VAL A 201 -13.52 23.86 -11.16
CA VAL A 201 -12.67 23.81 -9.97
C VAL A 201 -13.11 24.90 -8.99
N GLU A 202 -13.51 24.50 -7.79
CA GLU A 202 -14.02 25.41 -6.75
C GLU A 202 -12.92 26.01 -5.87
N SER A 203 -11.77 25.31 -5.73
CA SER A 203 -10.67 25.73 -4.85
C SER A 203 -9.30 25.67 -5.51
N ILE A 204 -8.44 26.61 -5.12
CA ILE A 204 -7.02 26.67 -5.50
C ILE A 204 -6.28 25.51 -4.85
N ASN A 205 -5.22 25.02 -5.50
CA ASN A 205 -4.40 23.88 -5.09
C ASN A 205 -5.08 22.50 -5.21
N SER A 206 -6.19 22.41 -5.94
CA SER A 206 -6.71 21.12 -6.40
C SER A 206 -5.78 20.54 -7.49
N TYR A 207 -5.78 19.23 -7.68
CA TYR A 207 -4.96 18.59 -8.70
C TYR A 207 -5.81 18.18 -9.89
N ILE A 208 -5.37 18.59 -11.09
CA ILE A 208 -5.86 18.04 -12.36
C ILE A 208 -4.75 17.17 -12.93
N ALA A 209 -5.10 15.94 -13.28
CA ALA A 209 -4.20 14.99 -13.91
C ALA A 209 -4.84 14.42 -15.18
N TRP A 210 -4.00 13.99 -16.11
CA TRP A 210 -4.40 13.24 -17.30
C TRP A 210 -3.41 12.11 -17.55
N ASP A 211 -3.92 11.06 -18.18
CA ASP A 211 -3.14 9.97 -18.74
C ASP A 211 -3.84 9.57 -20.04
N PHE A 212 -3.16 9.55 -21.17
CA PHE A 212 -3.79 9.02 -22.38
C PHE A 212 -2.78 8.37 -23.31
N SER A 213 -3.26 7.37 -24.04
CA SER A 213 -2.53 6.73 -25.12
C SER A 213 -3.43 6.47 -26.32
N LEU A 214 -2.87 6.56 -27.53
CA LEU A 214 -3.61 6.23 -28.73
C LEU A 214 -3.63 4.71 -28.98
N VAL A 215 -4.82 4.14 -29.16
CA VAL A 215 -5.05 2.72 -29.41
C VAL A 215 -5.40 2.51 -30.88
N GLN A 216 -4.39 2.31 -31.74
CA GLN A 216 -4.57 1.80 -33.10
C GLN A 216 -3.23 1.25 -33.62
N GLY A 217 -3.29 0.24 -34.51
CA GLY A 217 -2.13 -0.59 -34.94
C GLY A 217 -0.98 0.15 -35.65
N LYS A 218 -0.12 -0.62 -36.35
CA LYS A 218 1.23 -0.35 -36.93
C LYS A 218 1.58 1.03 -37.59
N MET A 219 0.74 2.07 -37.56
CA MET A 219 1.06 3.43 -38.00
C MET A 219 1.29 4.35 -36.80
N ASN A 220 2.41 5.09 -36.79
CA ASN A 220 2.64 6.16 -35.83
C ASN A 220 1.59 7.25 -36.03
N MET A 221 0.65 7.36 -35.10
CA MET A 221 -0.36 8.40 -35.07
C MET A 221 -0.17 9.20 -33.78
N ASP A 222 -0.32 10.50 -33.88
CA ASP A 222 -0.26 11.43 -32.74
C ASP A 222 -1.62 12.12 -32.58
N ILE A 223 -1.89 12.85 -31.51
CA ILE A 223 -3.07 13.72 -31.34
C ILE A 223 -2.62 15.07 -30.77
N GLY A 224 -3.27 16.15 -31.17
CA GLY A 224 -3.04 17.45 -30.55
C GLY A 224 -3.60 17.43 -29.14
N PHE A 225 -2.84 17.88 -28.14
CA PHE A 225 -3.30 17.99 -26.77
C PHE A 225 -2.91 19.34 -26.16
N SER A 226 -3.85 19.95 -25.43
CA SER A 226 -3.66 21.20 -24.71
C SER A 226 -4.62 21.31 -23.53
N VAL A 227 -4.27 22.20 -22.59
CA VAL A 227 -5.09 22.51 -21.42
C VAL A 227 -5.28 24.02 -21.33
N GLU A 228 -6.53 24.46 -21.31
CA GLU A 228 -6.92 25.87 -21.20
C GLU A 228 -7.65 26.11 -19.87
N TYR A 229 -7.42 27.25 -19.25
CA TYR A 229 -8.23 27.78 -18.15
C TYR A 229 -9.10 28.92 -18.69
N THR A 230 -10.36 28.97 -18.29
CA THR A 230 -11.26 30.09 -18.56
C THR A 230 -11.75 30.68 -17.24
N ASN A 231 -11.48 31.97 -17.06
CA ASN A 231 -11.98 32.78 -15.95
C ASN A 231 -13.51 32.98 -16.09
N ASN A 232 -14.21 33.26 -14.98
CA ASN A 232 -15.59 33.76 -14.94
C ASN A 232 -15.85 34.96 -15.88
N GLY A 233 -14.84 35.76 -16.19
CA GLY A 233 -14.89 36.84 -17.18
C GLY A 233 -14.75 36.41 -18.65
N GLY A 234 -14.57 35.12 -18.93
CA GLY A 234 -14.41 34.56 -20.29
C GLY A 234 -12.99 34.63 -20.85
N GLU A 235 -12.04 35.21 -20.12
CA GLU A 235 -10.64 35.28 -20.52
C GLU A 235 -9.98 33.89 -20.42
N LYS A 236 -9.27 33.50 -21.48
CA LYS A 236 -8.61 32.20 -21.62
C LYS A 236 -7.11 32.30 -21.33
N THR A 237 -6.61 31.42 -20.48
CA THR A 237 -5.19 31.25 -20.20
C THR A 237 -4.75 29.84 -20.62
N LEU A 238 -3.66 29.72 -21.36
CA LEU A 238 -3.09 28.42 -21.71
C LEU A 238 -2.29 27.88 -20.52
N ILE A 239 -2.72 26.75 -19.96
CA ILE A 239 -2.02 26.04 -18.88
C ILE A 239 -1.01 25.07 -19.46
N LEU A 240 -1.41 24.29 -20.47
CA LEU A 240 -0.54 23.43 -21.25
C LEU A 240 -0.65 23.82 -22.73
N PRO A 241 0.46 24.25 -23.37
CA PRO A 241 0.43 24.66 -24.77
C PRO A 241 0.18 23.46 -25.69
N TYR A 242 -0.47 23.74 -26.82
CA TYR A 242 -0.73 22.77 -27.86
C TYR A 242 0.54 22.08 -28.36
N ARG A 243 0.55 20.74 -28.27
CA ARG A 243 1.59 19.88 -28.86
C ARG A 243 0.96 18.57 -29.34
N ARG A 244 1.68 17.86 -30.22
CA ARG A 244 1.25 16.57 -30.77
C ARG A 244 1.91 15.43 -29.99
N TYR A 245 1.11 14.50 -29.50
CA TYR A 245 1.54 13.39 -28.64
C TYR A 245 1.01 12.05 -29.16
N GLU A 246 1.82 11.00 -29.11
CA GLU A 246 1.35 9.62 -29.31
C GLU A 246 0.72 9.05 -28.02
N SER A 247 1.24 9.49 -26.89
CA SER A 247 0.74 9.28 -25.53
C SER A 247 1.31 10.40 -24.65
N ASP A 248 0.59 10.80 -23.61
CA ASP A 248 1.10 11.75 -22.62
C ASP A 248 0.47 11.50 -21.25
N GLN A 249 1.26 11.74 -20.19
CA GLN A 249 0.80 11.69 -18.82
C GLN A 249 1.33 12.91 -18.07
N GLY A 250 0.45 13.61 -17.38
CA GLY A 250 0.82 14.83 -16.68
C GLY A 250 -0.18 15.24 -15.62
N ASN A 251 0.24 16.22 -14.82
CA ASN A 251 -0.61 16.85 -13.82
C ASN A 251 -0.13 18.27 -13.54
N PHE A 252 -1.01 19.07 -12.95
CA PHE A 252 -0.65 20.35 -12.34
C PHE A 252 -1.60 20.67 -11.18
N SER A 253 -1.15 21.57 -10.32
CA SER A 253 -1.97 22.13 -9.24
C SER A 253 -2.69 23.40 -9.75
N THR A 254 -3.98 23.50 -9.49
CA THR A 254 -4.83 24.58 -10.00
C THR A 254 -4.45 25.91 -9.36
N CYS A 255 -4.08 26.88 -10.18
CA CYS A 255 -3.66 28.21 -9.70
C CYS A 255 -4.86 29.12 -9.38
N MET A 256 -6.03 28.83 -9.96
CA MET A 256 -7.23 29.66 -9.87
C MET A 256 -8.48 28.77 -9.82
N ALA A 257 -9.54 29.25 -9.15
CA ALA A 257 -10.88 28.67 -9.27
C ALA A 257 -11.51 29.07 -10.62
N GLY A 258 -12.30 28.19 -11.22
CA GLY A 258 -12.92 28.41 -12.53
C GLY A 258 -12.94 27.16 -13.39
N ASN A 259 -13.08 27.32 -14.72
CA ASN A 259 -13.24 26.20 -15.63
C ASN A 259 -11.91 25.86 -16.32
N TYR A 260 -11.48 24.61 -16.20
CA TYR A 260 -10.34 24.07 -16.93
C TYR A 260 -10.82 23.12 -18.02
N LYS A 261 -10.26 23.24 -19.21
CA LYS A 261 -10.64 22.45 -20.37
C LYS A 261 -9.43 21.69 -20.91
N LEU A 262 -9.55 20.37 -20.96
CA LEU A 262 -8.60 19.47 -21.63
C LEU A 262 -9.11 19.23 -23.05
N ILE A 263 -8.24 19.40 -24.04
CA ILE A 263 -8.63 19.38 -25.46
C ILE A 263 -7.76 18.36 -26.20
N TRP A 264 -8.41 17.35 -26.77
CA TRP A 264 -7.83 16.41 -27.72
C TRP A 264 -8.24 16.83 -29.13
N ASP A 265 -7.29 17.32 -29.90
CA ASP A 265 -7.50 17.89 -31.22
C ASP A 265 -7.02 16.95 -32.34
N ASN A 266 -7.95 16.59 -33.21
CA ASN A 266 -7.70 15.84 -34.44
C ASN A 266 -8.11 16.64 -35.69
N SER A 267 -8.24 17.96 -35.58
CA SER A 267 -8.61 18.87 -36.68
C SER A 267 -7.64 18.80 -37.87
N TYR A 268 -6.36 18.54 -37.60
CA TYR A 268 -5.33 18.43 -38.63
C TYR A 268 -5.36 17.11 -39.43
N SER A 269 -6.11 16.10 -38.98
CA SER A 269 -6.23 14.82 -39.67
C SER A 269 -7.36 14.88 -40.70
N ALA A 270 -7.03 14.69 -41.97
CA ALA A 270 -8.02 14.68 -43.05
C ALA A 270 -8.75 13.33 -43.21
N PHE A 271 -8.12 12.22 -42.79
CA PHE A 271 -8.61 10.86 -43.11
C PHE A 271 -8.71 9.92 -41.91
N PHE A 272 -7.95 10.16 -40.84
CA PHE A 272 -7.82 9.21 -39.74
C PHE A 272 -8.54 9.71 -38.49
N LYS A 273 -9.48 8.90 -37.99
CA LYS A 273 -10.00 9.03 -36.62
C LYS A 273 -8.99 8.48 -35.62
N LYS A 274 -8.99 9.00 -34.40
CA LYS A 274 -8.06 8.59 -33.34
C LYS A 274 -8.84 8.04 -32.17
N VAL A 275 -8.39 6.90 -31.65
CA VAL A 275 -8.97 6.31 -30.44
C VAL A 275 -7.98 6.56 -29.32
N SER A 276 -8.42 7.22 -28.26
CA SER A 276 -7.60 7.53 -27.09
C SER A 276 -8.16 6.76 -25.89
N SER A 277 -7.30 6.06 -25.16
CA SER A 277 -7.62 5.34 -23.92
C SER A 277 -6.97 6.02 -22.72
N GLY A 278 -7.67 6.06 -21.59
CA GLY A 278 -7.12 6.50 -20.28
C GLY A 278 -7.54 7.86 -19.77
N ILE A 279 -8.45 8.54 -20.49
CA ILE A 279 -8.98 9.86 -20.12
C ILE A 279 -9.77 9.83 -18.81
#